data_AF-A0A448MMF4-F1
#
_entry.id   AF-A0A448MMF4-F1
#
_cell.length_a   1.000
_cell.length_b   1.000
_cell.length_c   1.000
_cell.angle_alpha   90.00
_cell.angle_beta   90.00
_cell.angle_gamma   90.00
#
_symmetry.space_group_name_H-M   'P 1'
#
loop_
_entity.id
_entity.type
_entity.pdbx_description
1 polymer ?
#
loop_
_entity_poly.entity_id
_entity_poly.type
_entity_poly.pdbx_seq_one_letter_code
_entity_poly.pdbx_strand_id
1 'polypeptide(L)'
;MKITQLKKWFAVLAFAMTALCMARTAMAETSPYVLMQQASDKLFSDIKNSQAKIKQNPNYLRTIVRNDLLPYVQVNYAGSLVLGSHFKSTTPEQREKFFKAFSDFIEQAYAQVLTAYSNQIFKLNRLKILQAKFSEYSR
;
A
#
# COMPACT_ATOMS: atom_id res chain seq x y z
N MET A 1 28.49 -28.35 -39.00
CA MET A 1 28.20 -26.96 -38.61
C MET A 1 29.52 -26.21 -38.43
N LYS A 2 29.76 -25.10 -39.13
CA LYS A 2 31.07 -24.43 -39.12
C LYS A 2 31.36 -23.84 -37.72
N ILE A 3 32.53 -24.11 -37.14
CA ILE A 3 32.97 -23.66 -35.80
C ILE A 3 32.82 -22.14 -35.61
N THR A 4 32.94 -21.38 -36.70
CA THR A 4 32.73 -19.93 -36.73
C THR A 4 31.29 -19.50 -36.44
N GLN A 5 30.29 -20.32 -36.77
CA GLN A 5 28.89 -20.05 -36.44
C GLN A 5 28.63 -20.36 -34.96
N LEU A 6 29.22 -21.41 -34.41
CA LEU A 6 29.09 -21.75 -32.99
C LEU A 6 29.62 -20.63 -32.07
N LYS A 7 30.74 -19.99 -32.45
CA LYS A 7 31.32 -18.85 -31.72
C LYS A 7 30.41 -17.61 -31.72
N LYS A 8 29.71 -17.35 -32.83
CA LYS A 8 28.74 -16.23 -32.93
C LYS A 8 27.54 -16.46 -32.02
N TRP A 9 27.02 -17.68 -31.99
CA TRP A 9 25.89 -18.03 -31.12
C TRP A 9 26.28 -17.97 -29.64
N PHE A 10 27.50 -18.37 -29.29
CA PHE A 10 28.01 -18.24 -27.93
C PHE A 10 28.14 -16.77 -27.50
N ALA A 11 28.59 -15.88 -28.40
CA ALA A 11 28.68 -14.45 -28.12
C ALA A 11 27.31 -13.79 -27.93
N VAL A 12 26.30 -14.17 -28.72
CA VAL A 12 24.91 -13.69 -28.56
C VAL A 12 24.32 -14.18 -27.24
N LEU A 13 24.58 -15.45 -26.87
CA LEU A 13 24.08 -16.03 -25.62
C LEU A 13 24.71 -15.36 -24.38
N ALA A 14 26.01 -15.07 -24.44
CA ALA A 14 26.73 -14.39 -23.37
C ALA A 14 26.26 -12.93 -23.19
N PHE A 15 25.99 -12.22 -24.30
CA PHE A 15 25.43 -10.87 -24.26
C PHE A 15 24.01 -10.85 -23.68
N ALA A 16 23.16 -11.80 -24.07
CA ALA A 16 21.81 -11.95 -23.55
C ALA A 16 21.79 -12.28 -22.03
N MET A 17 22.70 -13.14 -21.55
CA MET A 17 22.84 -13.41 -20.10
C MET A 17 23.27 -12.18 -19.30
N THR A 18 24.14 -11.33 -19.86
CA THR A 18 24.63 -10.14 -19.17
C THR A 18 23.51 -9.09 -19.01
N ALA A 19 22.62 -8.97 -20.01
CA ALA A 19 21.46 -8.09 -19.95
C ALA A 19 20.44 -8.50 -18.87
N LEU A 20 20.28 -9.80 -18.62
CA LEU A 20 19.38 -10.33 -17.59
C LEU A 20 19.89 -10.06 -16.16
N CYS A 21 21.20 -9.90 -15.96
CA CYS A 21 21.78 -9.61 -14.65
C CYS A 21 21.61 -8.15 -14.19
N MET A 22 21.32 -7.21 -15.09
CA MET A 22 21.12 -5.79 -14.72
C MET A 22 19.70 -5.47 -14.22
N ALA A 23 18.76 -6.42 -14.25
CA ALA A 23 17.37 -6.22 -13.82
C ALA A 23 17.14 -6.48 -12.31
N ARG A 24 18.16 -6.31 -11.46
CA ARG A 24 18.03 -6.39 -10.00
C ARG A 24 17.88 -4.99 -9.44
N THR A 25 16.73 -4.35 -9.66
CA THR A 25 16.36 -3.21 -8.82
C THR A 25 16.13 -3.75 -7.41
N ALA A 26 17.03 -3.37 -6.50
CA ALA A 26 16.80 -3.59 -5.09
C ALA A 26 15.55 -2.79 -4.71
N MET A 27 14.39 -3.46 -4.67
CA MET A 27 13.24 -2.95 -3.95
C MET A 27 13.68 -2.97 -2.49
N ALA A 28 14.20 -1.85 -2.01
CA ALA A 28 14.47 -1.68 -0.59
C ALA A 28 13.19 -2.03 0.14
N GLU A 29 13.22 -3.06 0.99
CA GLU A 29 12.10 -3.41 1.85
C GLU A 29 11.77 -2.16 2.67
N THR A 30 10.72 -1.46 2.24
CA THR A 30 10.29 -0.24 2.91
C THR A 30 9.61 -0.70 4.19
N SER A 31 10.30 -0.46 5.30
CA SER A 31 9.76 -0.73 6.64
C SER A 31 8.32 -0.21 6.72
N PRO A 32 7.38 -0.96 7.33
CA PRO A 32 5.99 -0.52 7.48
C PRO A 32 5.86 0.88 8.10
N TYR A 33 6.82 1.30 8.93
CA TYR A 33 6.89 2.65 9.49
C TYR A 33 7.21 3.72 8.45
N VAL A 34 8.12 3.41 7.53
CA VAL A 34 8.47 4.31 6.42
C VAL A 34 7.28 4.45 5.48
N LEU A 35 6.59 3.35 5.17
CA LEU A 35 5.36 3.38 4.37
C LEU A 35 4.26 4.20 5.06
N MET A 36 4.06 3.99 6.36
CA MET A 36 3.07 4.74 7.13
C MET A 36 3.40 6.24 7.17
N GLN A 37 4.68 6.60 7.34
CA GLN A 37 5.13 7.99 7.32
C GLN A 37 4.89 8.62 5.94
N GLN A 38 5.31 7.95 4.87
CA GLN A 38 5.13 8.42 3.49
C GLN A 38 3.65 8.61 3.14
N ALA A 39 2.80 7.62 3.48
CA ALA A 39 1.37 7.69 3.24
C ALA A 39 0.74 8.87 4.01
N SER A 40 1.11 9.04 5.28
CA SER A 40 0.60 10.13 6.12
C SER A 40 1.03 11.50 5.61
N ASP A 41 2.32 11.67 5.29
CA ASP A 41 2.87 12.93 4.79
C ASP A 41 2.20 13.33 3.48
N LYS A 42 2.03 12.36 2.57
CA LYS A 42 1.34 12.59 1.30
C LYS A 42 -0.12 13.00 1.54
N LEU A 43 -0.86 12.22 2.31
CA LEU A 43 -2.27 12.47 2.62
C LEU A 43 -2.49 13.89 3.17
N PHE A 44 -1.73 14.29 4.19
CA PHE A 44 -1.90 15.61 4.79
C PHE A 44 -1.39 16.75 3.90
N SER A 45 -0.32 16.53 3.13
CA SER A 45 0.15 17.48 2.12
C SER A 45 -0.95 17.74 1.08
N ASP A 46 -1.57 16.69 0.55
CA ASP A 46 -2.59 16.82 -0.49
C ASP A 46 -3.87 17.47 0.04
N ILE A 47 -4.26 17.17 1.29
CA ILE A 47 -5.37 17.87 1.98
C ILE A 47 -5.04 19.37 2.13
N LYS A 48 -3.83 19.71 2.57
CA LYS A 48 -3.39 21.10 2.76
C LYS A 48 -3.36 21.87 1.44
N ASN A 49 -2.84 21.26 0.39
CA ASN A 49 -2.71 21.88 -0.94
C ASN A 49 -4.05 21.95 -1.69
N SER A 50 -5.03 21.13 -1.31
CA SER A 50 -6.34 21.04 -1.99
C SER A 50 -7.48 21.76 -1.27
N GLN A 51 -7.20 22.61 -0.28
CA GLN A 51 -8.23 23.28 0.53
C GLN A 51 -9.28 24.02 -0.32
N ALA A 52 -8.89 24.67 -1.42
CA ALA A 52 -9.84 25.33 -2.32
C ALA A 52 -10.83 24.33 -2.96
N LYS A 53 -10.34 23.17 -3.42
CA LYS A 53 -11.17 22.11 -4.01
C LYS A 53 -12.08 21.47 -2.95
N ILE A 54 -11.56 21.26 -1.75
CA ILE A 54 -12.32 20.68 -0.63
C ILE A 54 -13.44 21.63 -0.19
N LYS A 55 -13.19 22.94 -0.13
CA LYS A 55 -14.22 23.94 0.18
C LYS A 55 -15.33 23.99 -0.87
N GLN A 56 -14.98 23.87 -2.16
CA GLN A 56 -15.95 23.85 -3.25
C GLN A 56 -16.73 22.52 -3.28
N ASN A 57 -16.06 21.41 -3.00
CA ASN A 57 -16.64 20.08 -2.99
C ASN A 57 -16.04 19.23 -1.85
N PRO A 58 -16.72 19.12 -0.70
CA PRO A 58 -16.25 18.31 0.41
C PRO A 58 -16.00 16.84 0.06
N ASN A 59 -16.68 16.30 -0.96
CA ASN A 59 -16.45 14.93 -1.42
C ASN A 59 -15.07 14.72 -2.06
N TYR A 60 -14.34 15.80 -2.39
CA TYR A 60 -12.96 15.70 -2.90
C TYR A 60 -12.02 15.00 -1.89
N LEU A 61 -12.31 15.09 -0.59
CA LEU A 61 -11.58 14.34 0.44
C LEU A 61 -11.62 12.82 0.21
N ARG A 62 -12.72 12.27 -0.33
CA ARG A 62 -12.80 10.84 -0.67
C ARG A 62 -11.80 10.47 -1.77
N THR A 63 -11.59 11.36 -2.74
CA THR A 63 -10.58 11.16 -3.79
C THR A 63 -9.18 11.12 -3.20
N ILE A 64 -8.88 12.00 -2.25
CA ILE A 64 -7.58 12.01 -1.58
C ILE A 64 -7.42 10.70 -0.76
N VAL A 65 -8.42 10.30 0.02
CA VAL A 65 -8.37 9.03 0.79
C VAL A 65 -8.18 7.82 -0.12
N ARG A 66 -8.91 7.74 -1.23
CA ARG A 66 -8.78 6.66 -2.21
C ARG A 66 -7.37 6.57 -2.78
N ASN A 67 -6.74 7.70 -3.07
CA ASN A 67 -5.44 7.74 -3.74
C ASN A 67 -4.27 7.60 -2.76
N ASP A 68 -4.43 8.10 -1.54
CA ASP A 68 -3.29 8.32 -0.63
C ASP A 68 -3.29 7.37 0.57
N LEU A 69 -4.46 6.83 0.93
CA LEU A 69 -4.61 5.88 2.03
C LEU A 69 -4.86 4.45 1.53
N LEU A 70 -5.86 4.26 0.66
CA LEU A 70 -6.28 2.91 0.27
C LEU A 70 -5.22 2.02 -0.38
N PRO A 71 -4.22 2.52 -1.15
CA PRO A 71 -3.19 1.65 -1.71
C PRO A 71 -2.37 0.90 -0.65
N TYR A 72 -2.36 1.40 0.58
CA TYR A 72 -1.66 0.80 1.71
C TYR A 72 -2.58 -0.07 2.59
N VAL A 73 -3.88 -0.15 2.28
CA VAL A 73 -4.89 -0.88 3.06
C VAL A 73 -5.25 -2.19 2.38
N GLN A 74 -5.14 -3.30 3.11
CA GLN A 74 -5.59 -4.62 2.63
C GLN A 74 -7.11 -4.76 2.79
N VAL A 75 -7.89 -4.09 1.92
CA VAL A 75 -9.35 -3.99 2.03
C VAL A 75 -10.04 -5.36 2.10
N ASN A 76 -9.66 -6.30 1.23
CA ASN A 76 -10.28 -7.62 1.19
C ASN A 76 -9.95 -8.45 2.44
N TYR A 77 -8.75 -8.30 2.98
CA TYR A 77 -8.34 -8.97 4.22
C TYR A 77 -9.08 -8.39 5.43
N ALA A 78 -9.08 -7.06 5.57
CA ALA A 78 -9.86 -6.40 6.63
C ALA A 78 -11.36 -6.73 6.51
N GLY A 79 -11.89 -6.74 5.30
CA GLY A 79 -13.28 -7.10 5.03
C GLY A 79 -13.59 -8.56 5.38
N SER A 80 -12.68 -9.50 5.12
CA SER A 80 -12.90 -10.90 5.51
C SER A 80 -12.88 -11.09 7.02
N LEU A 81 -12.06 -10.32 7.75
CA LEU A 81 -12.09 -10.25 9.20
C LEU A 81 -13.42 -9.69 9.73
N VAL A 82 -13.97 -8.65 9.08
CA VAL A 82 -15.29 -8.09 9.42
C VAL A 82 -16.40 -9.11 9.19
N LEU A 83 -16.34 -9.89 8.10
CA LEU A 83 -17.32 -10.95 7.84
C LEU A 83 -17.21 -12.13 8.82
N GLY A 84 -16.04 -12.34 9.41
CA GLY A 84 -15.82 -13.38 10.42
C GLY A 84 -16.25 -14.77 9.95
N SER A 85 -17.06 -15.45 10.76
CA SER A 85 -17.58 -16.80 10.44
C SER A 85 -18.42 -16.84 9.17
N HIS A 86 -19.12 -15.75 8.83
CA HIS A 86 -19.97 -15.67 7.64
C HIS A 86 -19.18 -15.65 6.34
N PHE A 87 -17.87 -15.38 6.38
CA PHE A 87 -17.03 -15.38 5.18
C PHE A 87 -17.10 -16.73 4.45
N LYS A 88 -17.12 -17.85 5.18
CA LYS A 88 -17.13 -19.20 4.61
C LYS A 88 -18.43 -19.55 3.87
N SER A 89 -19.55 -18.91 4.24
CA SER A 89 -20.87 -19.17 3.66
C SER A 89 -21.21 -18.24 2.49
N THR A 90 -20.28 -17.39 2.05
CA THR A 90 -20.53 -16.40 0.99
C THR A 90 -20.04 -16.87 -0.38
N THR A 91 -20.80 -16.54 -1.43
CA THR A 91 -20.34 -16.76 -2.81
C THR A 91 -19.23 -15.78 -3.19
N PRO A 92 -18.40 -16.07 -4.21
CA PRO A 92 -17.42 -15.11 -4.72
C PRO A 92 -18.04 -13.75 -5.09
N GLU A 93 -19.21 -13.75 -5.73
CA GLU A 93 -19.92 -12.54 -6.17
C GLU A 93 -20.43 -11.71 -4.98
N GLN A 94 -20.92 -12.37 -3.92
CA GLN A 94 -21.31 -11.69 -2.69
C GLN A 94 -20.11 -11.03 -2.00
N ARG A 95 -18.96 -11.73 -1.98
CA ARG A 95 -17.72 -11.20 -1.42
C ARG A 95 -17.20 -10.00 -2.20
N GLU A 96 -17.22 -10.06 -3.52
CA GLU A 96 -16.80 -8.94 -4.37
C GLU A 96 -17.67 -7.71 -4.13
N LYS A 97 -19.01 -7.87 -4.14
CA LYS A 97 -19.94 -6.78 -3.83
C LYS A 97 -19.70 -6.20 -2.44
N PHE A 98 -19.48 -7.06 -1.45
CA PHE A 98 -19.17 -6.64 -0.09
C PHE A 98 -17.86 -5.88 -0.01
N PHE A 99 -16.77 -6.40 -0.58
CA PHE A 99 -15.46 -5.74 -0.55
C PHE A 99 -15.47 -4.39 -1.25
N LYS A 100 -16.19 -4.28 -2.37
CA LYS A 100 -16.40 -2.99 -3.03
C LYS A 100 -17.11 -2.00 -2.10
N ALA A 101 -18.24 -2.41 -1.52
CA ALA A 101 -18.99 -1.56 -0.59
C ALA A 101 -18.18 -1.19 0.65
N PHE A 102 -17.37 -2.13 1.17
CA PHE A 102 -16.50 -1.91 2.30
C PHE A 102 -15.36 -0.93 1.98
N SER A 103 -14.77 -1.01 0.78
CA SER A 103 -13.83 0.00 0.28
C SER A 103 -14.47 1.39 0.23
N ASP A 104 -15.65 1.49 -0.39
CA ASP A 104 -16.41 2.75 -0.51
C ASP A 104 -16.75 3.32 0.88
N PHE A 105 -17.04 2.46 1.86
CA PHE A 105 -17.27 2.83 3.25
C PHE A 105 -16.01 3.39 3.93
N ILE A 106 -14.85 2.73 3.78
CA ILE A 106 -13.57 3.22 4.33
C ILE A 106 -13.27 4.62 3.78
N GLU A 107 -13.43 4.81 2.47
CA GLU A 107 -13.21 6.14 1.85
C GLU A 107 -14.08 7.21 2.48
N GLN A 108 -15.37 6.94 2.63
CA GLN A 108 -16.34 7.88 3.20
C GLN A 108 -16.04 8.17 4.67
N ALA A 109 -15.81 7.13 5.47
CA ALA A 109 -15.60 7.25 6.90
C ALA A 109 -14.33 8.06 7.22
N TYR A 110 -13.23 7.79 6.52
CA TYR A 110 -11.99 8.52 6.72
C TYR A 110 -12.06 9.94 6.17
N ALA A 111 -12.71 10.16 5.00
CA ALA A 111 -12.93 11.50 4.48
C ALA A 111 -13.70 12.37 5.48
N GLN A 112 -14.73 11.80 6.13
CA GLN A 112 -15.51 12.49 7.15
C GLN A 112 -14.67 12.88 8.37
N VAL A 113 -13.76 12.03 8.84
CA VAL A 113 -12.86 12.39 9.96
C VAL A 113 -11.89 13.50 9.53
N LEU A 114 -11.41 13.45 8.30
CA LEU A 114 -10.43 14.40 7.77
C LEU A 114 -11.02 15.79 7.48
N THR A 115 -12.34 15.98 7.47
CA THR A 115 -12.93 17.33 7.42
C THR A 115 -12.56 18.16 8.65
N ALA A 116 -12.22 17.51 9.77
CA ALA A 116 -11.76 18.18 10.99
C ALA A 116 -10.27 18.54 10.96
N TYR A 117 -9.55 18.28 9.86
CA TYR A 117 -8.14 18.64 9.75
C TYR A 117 -7.98 20.17 9.70
N SER A 118 -7.14 20.70 10.60
CA SER A 118 -6.86 22.12 10.75
C SER A 118 -5.38 22.34 11.07
N ASN A 119 -4.49 21.77 10.23
CA ASN A 119 -3.03 21.85 10.37
C ASN A 119 -2.46 21.16 11.63
N GLN A 120 -3.08 20.07 12.10
CA GLN A 120 -2.51 19.29 13.19
C GLN A 120 -1.13 18.73 12.80
N ILE A 121 -0.19 18.72 13.75
CA ILE A 121 1.13 18.13 13.59
C ILE A 121 1.07 16.67 14.00
N PHE A 122 1.32 15.76 13.05
CA PHE A 122 1.39 14.33 13.31
C PHE A 122 2.82 13.92 13.64
N LYS A 123 3.00 13.24 14.77
CA LYS A 123 4.26 12.59 15.13
C LYS A 123 4.03 11.09 15.21
N LEU A 124 4.61 10.35 14.28
CA LEU A 124 4.66 8.90 14.39
C LEU A 124 5.52 8.54 15.60
N ASN A 125 4.98 7.77 16.53
CA ASN A 125 5.75 7.35 17.68
C ASN A 125 6.83 6.35 17.22
N ARG A 126 8.09 6.61 17.57
CA ARG A 126 9.16 5.62 17.34
C ARG A 126 8.92 4.41 18.24
N LEU A 127 9.28 3.25 17.70
CA LEU A 127 9.15 1.92 18.28
C LEU A 127 8.99 1.86 19.82
N LYS A 128 7.90 1.24 20.27
CA LYS A 128 7.92 0.33 21.43
C LYS A 128 7.78 -1.09 20.87
N ILE A 129 8.84 -1.65 20.27
CA ILE A 129 8.69 -2.88 19.47
C ILE A 129 9.64 -3.99 19.95
N LEU A 130 9.00 -5.05 20.42
CA LEU A 130 9.38 -6.46 20.36
C LEU A 130 10.65 -6.94 21.10
N GLN A 131 11.63 -6.10 21.44
CA GLN A 131 12.74 -6.55 22.31
C GLN A 131 12.24 -7.18 23.62
N ALA A 132 11.20 -6.59 24.22
CA ALA A 132 10.62 -7.08 25.47
C ALA A 132 10.01 -8.49 25.36
N LYS A 133 9.46 -8.88 24.19
CA LYS A 133 8.88 -10.22 23.98
C LYS A 133 9.94 -11.25 23.55
N PHE A 134 10.99 -10.85 22.83
CA PHE A 134 12.06 -11.77 22.42
C PHE A 134 13.01 -12.14 23.58
N SER A 135 13.18 -11.26 24.58
CA SER A 135 13.93 -11.56 25.80
C SER A 135 13.20 -12.48 26.79
N GLU A 136 11.87 -12.56 26.66
CA GLU A 136 11.01 -13.39 27.52
C GLU A 136 10.89 -14.82 26.98
N TYR A 137 11.06 -15.02 25.68
CA TYR A 137 11.00 -16.33 25.00
C TYR A 137 12.37 -17.02 24.85
N SER A 138 13.45 -16.38 25.32
CA SER A 138 14.83 -16.88 25.27
C SER A 138 15.42 -17.20 26.66
N ARG A 139 14.55 -17.36 27.67
CA ARG A 139 14.89 -17.97 28.97
C ARG A 139 14.19 -19.31 29.13
#